data_AF-A0A358U7L0-F1
#
_entry.id   AF-A0A358U7L0-F1
#
_cell.length_a   1.000
_cell.length_b   1.000
_cell.length_c   1.000
_cell.angle_alpha   90.00
_cell.angle_beta   90.00
_cell.angle_gamma   90.00
#
_symmetry.space_group_name_H-M   'P 1'
#
loop_
_entity.id
_entity.type
_entity.pdbx_description
1 polymer ?
#
loop_
_entity_poly.entity_id
_entity_poly.type
_entity_poly.pdbx_seq_one_letter_code
_entity_poly.pdbx_strand_id
1 'polypeptide(L)'
;MWTATILAFVGIGLLLFPSTRKNDKILSLALVAIIAANWIDKGMGLVISGFIPNPFDRVTEYVITYTEISVTLGVYAIGMLLLTILYKIAISVREQKET
;
A
#
# COMPACT_ATOMS: atom_id res chain seq x y z
N MET A 1 -6.73 -8.24 -11.38
CA MET A 1 -5.61 -9.10 -10.94
C MET A 1 -4.38 -8.93 -11.83
N TRP A 2 -4.48 -9.03 -13.16
CA TRP A 2 -3.36 -8.79 -14.08
C TRP A 2 -2.62 -7.46 -13.89
N THR A 3 -3.34 -6.36 -13.63
CA THR A 3 -2.72 -5.06 -13.35
C THR A 3 -1.80 -5.09 -12.12
N ALA A 4 -2.23 -5.75 -11.04
CA ALA A 4 -1.41 -5.91 -9.83
C ALA A 4 -0.15 -6.73 -10.12
N THR A 5 -0.30 -7.83 -10.87
CA THR A 5 0.82 -8.69 -11.27
C THR A 5 1.86 -7.90 -12.07
N ILE A 6 1.43 -7.15 -13.10
CA ILE A 6 2.34 -6.35 -13.92
C ILE A 6 3.04 -5.29 -13.06
N LEU A 7 2.29 -4.56 -12.23
CA LEU A 7 2.87 -3.54 -11.35
C LEU A 7 3.89 -4.14 -10.36
N ALA A 8 3.60 -5.32 -9.81
CA ALA A 8 4.51 -6.02 -8.91
C ALA A 8 5.79 -6.45 -9.62
N PHE A 9 5.69 -7.11 -10.79
CA PHE A 9 6.88 -7.54 -11.54
C PHE A 9 7.73 -6.37 -12.00
N VAL A 10 7.11 -5.31 -12.51
CA VAL A 10 7.83 -4.08 -12.91
C VAL A 10 8.48 -3.43 -11.69
N GLY A 11 7.73 -3.24 -10.59
CA GLY A 11 8.25 -2.62 -9.38
C GLY A 11 9.42 -3.40 -8.77
N ILE A 12 9.29 -4.73 -8.65
CA ILE A 12 10.35 -5.61 -8.15
C ILE A 12 11.56 -5.57 -9.10
N GLY A 13 11.34 -5.65 -10.42
CA GLY A 13 12.40 -5.54 -11.41
C GLY A 13 13.19 -4.23 -11.27
N LEU A 14 12.50 -3.10 -11.07
CA LEU A 14 13.14 -1.80 -10.85
C LEU A 14 13.91 -1.71 -9.52
N LEU A 15 13.51 -2.45 -8.48
CA LEU A 15 14.24 -2.48 -7.20
C LEU A 15 15.40 -3.48 -7.18
N LEU A 16 15.34 -4.52 -8.02
CA LEU A 16 16.33 -5.58 -8.07
C LEU A 16 17.67 -5.08 -8.62
N PHE A 17 17.65 -4.22 -9.65
CA PHE A 17 18.87 -3.71 -10.26
C PHE A 17 19.41 -2.48 -9.53
N PRO A 18 20.70 -2.45 -9.15
CA PRO A 18 21.31 -1.31 -8.47
C PRO A 18 21.29 -0.02 -9.30
N SER A 19 21.33 -0.13 -10.64
CA SER A 19 21.33 1.02 -11.55
C SER A 19 20.01 1.79 -11.50
N THR A 20 18.88 1.09 -11.36
CA THR A 20 17.54 1.69 -11.26
C THR A 20 17.23 2.11 -9.83
N ARG A 21 17.62 1.32 -8.83
CA ARG A 21 17.36 1.62 -7.41
C ARG A 21 18.11 2.86 -6.90
N LYS A 22 19.30 3.15 -7.44
CA LYS A 22 20.11 4.33 -7.04
C LYS A 22 19.59 5.65 -7.60
N ASN A 23 18.62 5.62 -8.50
CA ASN A 23 17.99 6.83 -9.03
C ASN A 23 16.71 7.14 -8.26
N ASP A 24 16.70 8.22 -7.48
CA ASP A 24 15.60 8.59 -6.58
C ASP A 24 14.24 8.71 -7.29
N LYS A 25 14.22 9.15 -8.55
CA LYS A 25 12.97 9.26 -9.33
C LYS A 25 12.42 7.87 -9.67
N ILE A 26 13.28 6.96 -10.10
CA ILE A 26 12.90 5.58 -10.44
C ILE A 26 12.54 4.81 -9.18
N LEU A 27 13.28 5.01 -8.09
CA LEU A 27 13.00 4.42 -6.78
C LEU A 27 11.60 4.79 -6.29
N SER A 28 11.25 6.09 -6.33
CA SER A 28 9.92 6.56 -5.90
C SER A 28 8.81 5.93 -6.74
N LEU A 29 8.99 5.87 -8.06
CA LEU A 29 8.02 5.23 -8.96
C LEU A 29 7.88 3.73 -8.68
N ALA A 30 8.99 3.02 -8.45
CA ALA A 30 9.00 1.59 -8.13
C ALA A 30 8.28 1.29 -6.81
N LEU A 31 8.48 2.13 -5.78
CA LEU A 31 7.80 2.00 -4.49
C LEU A 31 6.29 2.22 -4.63
N VAL A 32 5.87 3.26 -5.35
CA VAL A 32 4.44 3.52 -5.62
C VAL A 32 3.81 2.35 -6.39
N ALA A 33 4.50 1.81 -7.39
CA ALA A 33 4.03 0.66 -8.16
C ALA A 33 3.81 -0.57 -7.26
N ILE A 34 4.73 -0.88 -6.35
CA ILE A 34 4.59 -2.00 -5.41
C ILE A 34 3.46 -1.76 -4.42
N ILE A 35 3.34 -0.56 -3.87
CA ILE A 35 2.24 -0.21 -2.94
C ILE A 35 0.89 -0.39 -3.66
N ALA A 36 0.77 0.11 -4.89
CA ALA A 36 -0.45 -0.03 -5.69
C ALA A 36 -0.74 -1.50 -6.04
N ALA A 37 0.29 -2.28 -6.40
CA ALA A 37 0.14 -3.71 -6.67
C ALA A 37 -0.42 -4.46 -5.45
N ASN A 38 0.17 -4.24 -4.28
CA ASN A 38 -0.27 -4.87 -3.03
C ASN A 38 -1.66 -4.38 -2.61
N TRP A 39 -2.00 -3.12 -2.84
CA TRP A 39 -3.33 -2.60 -2.53
C TRP A 39 -4.41 -3.25 -3.39
N ILE A 40 -4.13 -3.50 -4.67
CA ILE A 40 -5.07 -4.21 -5.55
C ILE A 40 -5.18 -5.69 -5.17
N ASP A 41 -4.06 -6.37 -4.92
CA ASP A 41 -4.03 -7.81 -4.63
C ASP A 41 -4.61 -8.14 -3.24
N LYS A 42 -4.13 -7.42 -2.20
CA LYS A 42 -4.48 -7.68 -0.81
C LYS A 42 -5.62 -6.82 -0.29
N GLY A 43 -5.78 -5.60 -0.80
CA GLY A 43 -6.90 -4.74 -0.44
C GLY A 43 -8.16 -5.20 -1.18
N MET A 44 -8.26 -4.83 -2.47
CA MET A 44 -9.47 -5.11 -3.25
C MET A 44 -9.70 -6.61 -3.47
N GLY A 45 -8.65 -7.37 -3.80
CA GLY A 45 -8.76 -8.80 -4.12
C GLY A 45 -9.33 -9.62 -2.97
N LEU A 46 -8.78 -9.45 -1.76
CA LEU A 46 -9.26 -10.20 -0.58
C LEU A 46 -10.65 -9.77 -0.14
N VAL A 47 -10.96 -8.47 -0.17
CA VAL A 47 -12.29 -7.95 0.17
C VAL A 47 -13.35 -8.59 -0.74
N ILE A 48 -13.19 -8.46 -2.06
CA ILE A 48 -14.18 -8.98 -3.02
C ILE A 48 -14.34 -10.50 -2.88
N SER A 49 -13.23 -11.24 -2.73
CA SER A 49 -13.28 -12.70 -2.55
C SER A 49 -13.93 -13.14 -1.23
N GLY A 50 -13.91 -12.30 -0.20
CA GLY A 50 -14.56 -12.57 1.08
C GLY A 50 -16.07 -12.34 1.07
N PHE A 51 -16.57 -11.54 0.12
CA PHE A 51 -17.99 -11.21 0.00
C PHE A 51 -18.68 -11.91 -1.17
N ILE A 52 -17.92 -12.47 -2.12
CA ILE A 52 -18.45 -13.17 -3.31
C ILE A 52 -17.73 -14.51 -3.50
N PRO A 53 -18.44 -15.66 -3.42
CA PRO A 53 -19.87 -15.81 -3.11
C PRO A 53 -20.15 -15.49 -1.64
N ASN A 54 -21.32 -14.94 -1.35
CA ASN A 54 -21.70 -14.69 0.04
C ASN A 54 -22.06 -16.02 0.75
N PRO A 55 -22.12 -16.05 2.09
CA PRO A 55 -22.45 -17.26 2.86
C PRO A 55 -23.82 -17.89 2.55
N PHE A 56 -24.65 -17.23 1.73
CA PHE A 56 -25.95 -17.73 1.28
C PHE A 56 -25.88 -18.28 -0.15
N ASP A 57 -24.69 -18.57 -0.67
CA ASP A 57 -24.41 -19.05 -2.04
C ASP A 57 -24.97 -18.13 -3.14
N ARG A 58 -25.15 -16.84 -2.85
CA ARG A 58 -25.59 -15.84 -3.84
C ARG A 58 -24.40 -15.03 -4.33
N VAL A 59 -24.36 -14.82 -5.64
CA VAL A 59 -23.43 -13.89 -6.28
C VAL A 59 -24.09 -12.51 -6.29
N THR A 60 -23.76 -11.69 -5.31
CA THR A 60 -24.16 -10.28 -5.28
C THR A 60 -23.04 -9.41 -5.82
N GLU A 61 -23.34 -8.55 -6.79
CA GLU A 61 -22.35 -7.64 -7.34
C GLU A 61 -21.95 -6.59 -6.29
N TYR A 62 -20.66 -6.56 -5.95
CA TYR A 62 -20.09 -5.62 -5.00
C TYR A 62 -19.50 -4.43 -5.76
N VAL A 63 -20.01 -3.23 -5.46
CA VAL A 63 -19.51 -1.98 -6.01
C VAL A 63 -19.02 -1.12 -4.85
N ILE A 64 -17.79 -0.64 -4.98
CA ILE A 64 -17.14 0.21 -3.99
C ILE A 64 -17.96 1.51 -3.82
N THR A 65 -18.34 1.79 -2.58
CA THR A 65 -19.08 2.99 -2.20
C THR A 65 -18.13 4.13 -1.83
N TYR A 66 -18.62 5.38 -1.92
CA TYR A 66 -17.86 6.56 -1.48
C TYR A 66 -17.43 6.48 0.00
N THR A 67 -18.27 5.87 0.85
CA THR A 67 -17.97 5.67 2.26
C THR A 67 -16.80 4.71 2.47
N GLU A 68 -16.70 3.64 1.70
CA GLU A 68 -15.58 2.69 1.81
C GLU A 68 -14.25 3.31 1.39
N ILE A 69 -14.28 4.16 0.36
CA ILE A 69 -13.09 4.93 -0.07
C ILE A 69 -12.67 5.92 1.02
N SER A 70 -13.63 6.65 1.61
CA SER A 70 -13.31 7.64 2.65
C SER A 70 -12.76 6.98 3.92
N VAL A 71 -13.30 5.83 4.35
CA VAL A 71 -12.76 5.05 5.46
C VAL A 71 -11.34 4.57 5.14
N THR A 72 -11.12 4.04 3.93
CA THR A 72 -9.78 3.58 3.51
C THR A 72 -8.76 4.72 3.58
N LEU A 73 -9.10 5.89 3.04
CA LEU A 73 -8.24 7.08 3.12
C LEU A 73 -8.03 7.55 4.56
N GLY A 74 -9.05 7.46 5.41
CA GLY A 74 -8.96 7.77 6.84
C GLY A 74 -7.95 6.88 7.58
N VAL A 75 -7.95 5.57 7.29
CA VAL A 75 -6.97 4.63 7.86
C VAL A 75 -5.54 5.00 7.44
N TYR A 76 -5.32 5.33 6.16
CA TYR A 76 -4.01 5.80 5.69
C TYR A 76 -3.58 7.12 6.35
N ALA A 77 -4.50 8.07 6.51
CA ALA A 77 -4.21 9.35 7.16
C ALA A 77 -3.80 9.17 8.62
N ILE A 78 -4.51 8.33 9.37
CA ILE A 78 -4.16 8.00 10.76
C ILE A 78 -2.80 7.30 10.82
N GLY A 79 -2.54 6.33 9.94
CA GLY A 79 -1.24 5.66 9.86
C GLY A 79 -0.09 6.63 9.61
N MET A 80 -0.25 7.56 8.67
CA MET A 80 0.73 8.61 8.38
C MET A 80 0.93 9.57 9.55
N LEU A 81 -0.14 9.92 10.26
CA LEU A 81 -0.07 10.75 11.47
C LEU A 81 0.74 10.04 12.57
N LEU A 82 0.44 8.76 12.83
CA LEU A 82 1.16 7.96 13.81
C LEU A 82 2.64 7.79 13.44
N LEU A 83 2.95 7.49 12.18
CA LEU A 83 4.34 7.43 11.70
C LEU A 83 5.06 8.75 11.95
N THR A 84 4.42 9.88 11.68
CA THR A 84 5.02 11.21 11.92
C THR A 84 5.34 11.43 13.39
N ILE A 85 4.42 11.06 14.29
CA ILE A 85 4.64 11.20 15.75
C ILE A 85 5.78 10.30 16.21
N LEU A 86 5.76 9.02 15.84
CA LEU A 86 6.79 8.05 16.23
C LEU A 86 8.17 8.44 15.70
N TYR A 87 8.24 8.95 14.47
CA TYR A 87 9.51 9.38 13.88
C TYR A 87 10.11 10.57 14.64
N LYS A 88 9.28 11.54 15.07
CA LYS A 88 9.74 12.66 15.91
C LYS A 88 10.31 12.17 17.24
N ILE A 89 9.64 11.23 17.90
CA ILE A 89 10.12 10.65 19.16
C ILE A 89 11.46 9.93 18.93
N ALA A 90 11.53 9.09 17.90
CA ALA A 90 12.74 8.32 17.58
C ALA A 90 13.95 9.23 17.29
N ILE A 91 13.75 10.32 16.53
CA ILE A 91 14.81 11.30 16.26
C ILE A 91 15.26 11.98 17.56
N SER A 92 14.32 12.44 18.39
CA SER A 92 14.64 13.13 19.64
C SER A 92 15.46 12.25 20.59
N VAL A 93 15.11 10.97 20.71
CA VAL A 93 15.87 10.00 21.52
C VAL A 93 17.27 9.76 20.95
N ARG A 94 17.40 9.71 19.61
CA ARG A 94 18.71 9.53 18.96
C ARG A 94 19.63 10.72 19.21
N GLU A 95 19.13 11.95 19.08
CA GLU A 95 19.90 13.18 19.33
C GLU A 95 20.37 13.27 20.79
N GLN A 96 19.53 12.89 21.75
CA GLN A 96 19.91 12.85 23.17
C GLN A 96 21.02 11.84 23.49
N LYS A 97 21.11 10.74 22.74
CA LYS A 97 22.13 9.70 22.96
C LYS A 97 23.49 10.05 22.34
N GLU A 98 23.49 10.90 21.32
CA GLU A 98 24.71 11.36 20.63
C GLU A 98 25.36 12.59 21.30
N THR A 99 24.67 13.22 22.28
CA THR A 99 25.20 14.30 23.13
C THR A 99 25.78 13.74 24.42
#